data_AF-A0A936ZMY4-F1
#
_entry.id   AF-A0A936ZMY4-F1
#
_cell.length_a   1.000
_cell.length_b   1.000
_cell.length_c   1.000
_cell.angle_alpha   90.00
_cell.angle_beta   90.00
_cell.angle_gamma   90.00
#
_symmetry.space_group_name_H-M   'P 1'
#
loop_
_entity.id
_entity.type
_entity.pdbx_description
1 polymer ?
#
loop_
_entity_poly.entity_id
_entity_poly.type
_entity_poly.pdbx_seq_one_letter_code
_entity_poly.pdbx_strand_id
1 'polypeptide(L)'
;MNSPLPASRLPNGDLVIPAATAQILERALARFVREFDKVHGQQVTVVGGAESPEQTANRQASVNSLSEAIGVKAPTVADARLADTLRDVDHTEVTRLARELSRLLFPTP
;
A
#
# COMPACT_ATOMS: atom_id res chain seq x y z
N MET A 1 30.30 14.84 -17.67
CA MET A 1 29.31 13.76 -17.86
C MET A 1 28.19 14.34 -18.71
N ASN A 2 27.92 13.80 -19.90
CA ASN A 2 26.87 14.31 -20.77
C ASN A 2 25.50 13.95 -20.18
N SER A 3 24.65 14.96 -19.98
CA SER A 3 23.27 14.74 -19.55
C SER A 3 22.52 13.89 -20.59
N PRO A 4 21.72 12.91 -20.17
CA PRO A 4 20.92 12.11 -21.08
C PRO A 4 19.96 13.01 -21.86
N LEU A 5 19.86 12.78 -23.16
CA LEU A 5 18.97 13.55 -24.03
C LEU A 5 17.50 13.25 -23.68
N PRO A 6 16.61 14.26 -23.73
CA PRO A 6 15.19 14.07 -23.40
C PRO A 6 14.51 13.16 -24.43
N ALA A 7 13.43 12.49 -24.01
CA ALA A 7 12.55 11.77 -24.94
C ALA A 7 11.88 12.76 -25.90
N SER A 8 11.76 12.39 -27.17
CA SER A 8 11.11 13.20 -28.20
C SER A 8 9.89 12.48 -28.74
N ARG A 9 8.77 13.20 -28.87
CA ARG A 9 7.55 12.67 -29.48
C ARG A 9 7.58 12.93 -30.99
N LEU A 10 7.36 11.88 -31.77
CA LEU A 10 7.25 11.96 -33.22
C LEU A 10 5.85 12.46 -33.65
N PRO A 11 5.71 12.99 -34.88
CA PRO A 11 4.43 13.47 -35.40
C PRO A 11 3.33 12.40 -35.47
N ASN A 12 3.71 11.12 -35.55
CA ASN A 12 2.79 9.98 -35.52
C ASN A 12 2.36 9.58 -34.10
N GLY A 13 2.85 10.26 -33.06
CA GLY A 13 2.54 9.98 -31.67
C GLY A 13 3.54 9.06 -30.95
N ASP A 14 4.47 8.45 -31.69
CA ASP A 14 5.46 7.54 -31.12
C ASP A 14 6.45 8.28 -30.22
N LEU A 15 6.86 7.63 -29.12
CA LEU A 15 7.84 8.18 -28.21
C LEU A 15 9.22 7.61 -28.52
N VAL A 16 10.14 8.46 -28.95
CA VAL A 16 11.54 8.10 -29.16
C VAL A 16 12.34 8.41 -27.91
N ILE A 17 12.89 7.37 -27.30
CA ILE A 17 13.68 7.47 -26.08
C ILE A 17 15.14 7.15 -26.40
N PRO A 18 16.08 8.09 -26.20
CA PRO A 18 17.50 7.81 -26.37
C PRO A 18 17.96 6.66 -25.47
N ALA A 19 18.88 5.81 -25.94
CA ALA A 19 19.30 4.60 -25.23
C ALA A 19 19.79 4.86 -23.79
N ALA A 20 20.54 5.94 -23.56
CA ALA A 20 20.98 6.32 -22.21
C ALA A 20 19.81 6.66 -21.28
N THR A 21 18.78 7.32 -21.81
CA THR A 21 17.55 7.66 -21.10
C THR A 21 16.71 6.43 -20.83
N ALA A 22 16.65 5.51 -21.80
CA ALA A 22 15.97 4.23 -21.69
C ALA A 22 16.56 3.37 -20.56
N GLN A 23 17.90 3.28 -20.46
CA GLN A 23 18.59 2.56 -19.38
C GLN A 23 18.33 3.16 -17.99
N ILE A 24 18.26 4.49 -17.88
CA ILE A 24 17.94 5.16 -16.61
C ILE A 24 16.49 4.83 -16.21
N LEU A 25 15.58 4.86 -17.18
CA LEU A 25 14.17 4.60 -16.98
C LEU A 25 13.91 3.14 -16.60
N GLU A 26 14.61 2.20 -17.23
CA GLU A 26 14.60 0.77 -16.90
C GLU A 26 14.98 0.54 -15.43
N ARG A 27 16.11 1.12 -14.98
CA ARG A 27 16.57 0.97 -13.59
C ARG A 27 15.61 1.61 -12.60
N ALA A 28 15.04 2.76 -12.93
CA ALA A 28 14.07 3.46 -12.09
C ALA A 28 12.78 2.64 -11.95
N LEU A 29 12.25 2.10 -13.05
CA LEU A 29 11.04 1.30 -13.06
C LEU A 29 11.24 -0.04 -12.32
N ALA A 30 12.37 -0.71 -12.55
CA ALA A 30 12.71 -1.95 -11.83
C ALA A 30 12.85 -1.71 -10.32
N ARG A 31 13.40 -0.56 -9.91
CA ARG A 31 13.46 -0.17 -8.49
C ARG A 31 12.07 0.13 -7.93
N PHE A 32 11.24 0.85 -8.68
CA PHE A 32 9.87 1.15 -8.29
C PHE A 32 9.06 -0.13 -8.05
N VAL A 33 9.07 -1.08 -8.98
CA VAL A 33 8.36 -2.36 -8.84
C VAL A 33 8.82 -3.12 -7.59
N ARG A 34 10.13 -3.21 -7.34
CA ARG A 34 10.66 -3.90 -6.15
C ARG A 34 10.28 -3.23 -4.83
N GLU A 35 10.41 -1.91 -4.74
CA GLU A 35 10.03 -1.17 -3.52
C GLU A 35 8.52 -1.21 -3.30
N PHE A 36 7.74 -1.14 -4.37
CA PHE A 36 6.30 -1.26 -4.31
C PHE A 36 5.88 -2.66 -3.82
N ASP A 37 6.40 -3.73 -4.42
CA ASP A 37 6.15 -5.10 -3.96
C ASP A 37 6.60 -5.31 -2.50
N LYS A 38 7.66 -4.64 -2.05
CA LYS A 38 8.13 -4.73 -0.66
C LYS A 38 7.21 -4.03 0.34
N VAL A 39 6.71 -2.83 0.00
CA VAL A 39 5.84 -2.04 0.88
C VAL A 39 4.41 -2.57 0.86
N HIS A 40 3.96 -3.06 -0.29
CA HIS A 40 2.56 -3.41 -0.53
C HIS A 40 2.29 -4.92 -0.62
N GLY A 41 3.33 -5.74 -0.87
CA GLY A 41 3.24 -7.20 -0.80
C GLY A 41 3.39 -7.76 0.61
N GLN A 42 3.70 -6.91 1.60
CA GLN A 42 3.53 -7.28 3.00
C GLN A 42 2.05 -7.20 3.35
N GLN A 43 1.37 -8.35 3.32
CA GLN A 43 0.16 -8.52 4.11
C GLN A 43 0.50 -8.12 5.55
N VAL A 44 -0.02 -6.97 5.99
CA VAL A 44 0.04 -6.59 7.39
C VAL A 44 -1.01 -7.43 8.09
N THR A 45 -0.65 -8.66 8.42
CA THR A 45 -1.41 -9.47 9.36
C THR A 45 -1.20 -8.84 10.73
N VAL A 46 -2.06 -7.89 11.10
CA VAL A 46 -2.25 -7.55 12.51
C VAL A 46 -2.94 -8.77 13.10
N VAL A 47 -2.14 -9.73 13.59
CA VAL A 47 -2.66 -10.89 14.31
C VAL A 47 -3.54 -10.34 15.43
N GLY A 48 -4.81 -10.71 15.44
CA GLY A 48 -5.78 -10.38 16.47
C GLY A 48 -5.31 -10.90 17.82
N GLY A 49 -4.44 -10.12 18.47
CA GLY A 49 -4.04 -10.35 19.85
C GLY A 49 -5.27 -10.23 20.75
N ALA A 50 -5.24 -10.93 21.88
CA ALA A 50 -6.15 -10.58 22.96
C ALA A 50 -5.91 -9.11 23.33
N GLU A 51 -6.98 -8.33 23.51
CA GLU A 51 -6.87 -6.99 24.10
C GLU A 51 -6.03 -7.08 25.38
N SER A 52 -5.11 -6.14 25.58
CA SER A 52 -4.38 -6.05 26.83
C SER A 52 -5.34 -5.64 27.97
N PRO A 53 -5.04 -5.97 29.24
CA PRO A 53 -5.86 -5.52 30.36
C PRO A 53 -6.09 -4.00 30.40
N GLU A 54 -5.11 -3.20 29.96
CA GLU A 54 -5.26 -1.74 29.81
C GLU A 54 -6.26 -1.36 28.72
N GLN A 55 -6.23 -2.04 27.57
CA GLN A 55 -7.19 -1.81 26.48
C GLN A 55 -8.61 -2.16 26.91
N THR A 56 -8.80 -3.30 27.60
CA THR A 56 -10.09 -3.68 28.18
C THR A 56 -10.56 -2.65 29.21
N ALA A 57 -9.67 -2.16 30.09
CA ALA A 57 -10.02 -1.15 31.09
C ALA A 57 -10.44 0.19 30.46
N ASN A 58 -9.73 0.65 29.43
CA ASN A 58 -10.09 1.87 28.69
C ASN A 58 -11.45 1.75 28.00
N ARG A 59 -11.74 0.56 27.44
CA ARG A 59 -13.03 0.27 26.81
C ARG A 59 -14.15 0.25 27.86
N GLN A 60 -13.92 -0.37 29.03
CA GLN A 60 -14.88 -0.33 30.14
C GLN A 60 -15.13 1.10 30.63
N ALA A 61 -14.10 1.94 30.74
CA ALA A 61 -14.25 3.34 31.12
C ALA A 61 -15.11 4.13 30.11
N SER A 62 -14.92 3.86 28.82
CA SER A 62 -15.73 4.47 27.75
C SER A 62 -17.19 4.04 27.83
N VAL A 63 -17.45 2.75 28.05
CA VAL A 63 -18.81 2.22 28.23
C VAL A 63 -19.46 2.78 29.49
N ASN A 64 -18.71 2.95 30.58
CA ASN A 64 -19.18 3.60 31.80
C ASN A 64 -19.63 5.03 31.52
N SER A 65 -18.75 5.84 30.89
CA SER A 65 -19.05 7.24 30.57
C SER A 65 -20.27 7.39 29.66
N LEU A 66 -20.38 6.55 28.63
CA LEU A 66 -21.54 6.57 27.72
C LEU A 66 -22.83 6.16 28.42
N SER A 67 -22.78 5.15 29.29
CA SER A 67 -23.98 4.67 29.99
C SER A 67 -24.44 5.68 31.05
N GLU A 68 -23.51 6.32 31.76
CA GLU A 68 -23.79 7.44 32.67
C GLU A 68 -24.49 8.60 31.95
N ALA A 69 -24.04 8.94 30.74
CA ALA A 69 -24.63 10.03 29.94
C ALA A 69 -26.11 9.78 29.58
N ILE A 70 -26.54 8.53 29.50
CA ILE A 70 -27.94 8.14 29.25
C ILE A 70 -28.64 7.59 30.50
N GLY A 71 -28.03 7.73 31.69
CA GLY A 71 -28.63 7.37 32.99
C GLY A 71 -28.86 5.88 33.20
N VAL A 72 -28.16 5.01 32.46
CA VAL A 72 -28.28 3.55 32.58
C VAL A 72 -26.99 2.93 33.11
N LYS A 73 -27.13 1.77 33.74
CA LYS A 73 -25.99 1.02 34.26
C LYS A 73 -25.19 0.44 33.10
N ALA A 74 -23.88 0.71 33.11
CA ALA A 74 -22.96 0.18 32.12
C ALA A 74 -22.87 -1.35 32.17
N PRO A 75 -22.96 -2.04 31.02
CA PRO A 75 -22.67 -3.46 30.95
C PRO A 75 -21.16 -3.71 31.15
N THR A 76 -20.83 -4.86 31.74
CA THR A 76 -19.44 -5.30 31.86
C THR A 76 -18.93 -5.76 30.50
N VAL A 77 -17.79 -5.21 30.13
CA VAL A 77 -17.11 -5.47 28.88
C VAL A 77 -16.22 -6.71 29.04
N ALA A 78 -16.52 -7.79 28.33
CA ALA A 78 -15.67 -8.97 28.28
C ALA A 78 -14.45 -8.75 27.38
N ASP A 79 -13.34 -9.46 27.65
CA ASP A 79 -12.15 -9.45 26.80
C ASP A 79 -12.54 -9.78 25.35
N ALA A 80 -12.35 -8.81 24.46
CA ALA A 80 -12.60 -8.99 23.05
C ALA A 80 -11.29 -9.44 22.40
N ARG A 81 -11.38 -10.47 21.54
CA ARG A 81 -10.35 -10.64 20.52
C ARG A 81 -10.55 -9.53 19.50
N LEU A 82 -9.49 -8.77 19.22
CA LEU A 82 -9.50 -7.87 18.08
C LEU A 82 -9.75 -8.73 16.84
N ALA A 83 -10.78 -8.39 16.07
CA ALA A 83 -11.04 -9.08 14.81
C ALA A 83 -9.82 -8.94 13.92
N ASP A 84 -9.41 -10.04 13.26
CA ASP A 84 -8.38 -9.99 12.23
C ASP A 84 -8.87 -9.09 11.09
N THR A 85 -8.51 -7.80 11.13
CA THR A 85 -8.78 -6.89 10.02
C THR A 85 -7.71 -7.09 8.96
N LEU A 86 -7.96 -8.01 8.03
CA LEU A 86 -7.25 -8.07 6.76
C LEU A 86 -7.71 -6.89 5.90
N ARG A 87 -6.86 -5.88 5.76
CA ARG A 87 -6.96 -4.92 4.64
C ARG A 87 -6.07 -5.43 3.52
N ASP A 88 -6.63 -6.23 2.62
CA ASP A 88 -6.04 -6.38 1.29
C ASP A 88 -6.29 -5.06 0.56
N VAL A 89 -5.24 -4.26 0.41
CA VAL A 89 -5.28 -3.20 -0.58
C VAL A 89 -4.95 -3.89 -1.90
N ASP A 90 -5.96 -4.06 -2.77
CA ASP A 90 -5.78 -4.67 -4.07
C ASP A 90 -4.91 -3.76 -4.95
N HIS A 91 -3.65 -4.15 -5.10
CA HIS A 91 -2.66 -3.45 -5.91
C HIS A 91 -2.39 -4.15 -7.25
N THR A 92 -3.19 -5.16 -7.59
CA THR A 92 -3.02 -5.99 -8.78
C THR A 92 -3.01 -5.14 -10.05
N GLU A 93 -3.88 -4.12 -10.11
CA GLU A 93 -3.99 -3.23 -11.27
C GLU A 93 -2.76 -2.34 -11.44
N VAL A 94 -2.23 -1.76 -10.36
CA VAL A 94 -1.05 -0.87 -10.41
C VAL A 94 0.19 -1.64 -10.82
N THR A 95 0.38 -2.85 -10.26
CA THR A 95 1.49 -3.73 -10.63
C THR A 95 1.36 -4.21 -12.08
N ARG A 96 0.13 -4.50 -12.56
CA ARG A 96 -0.13 -4.84 -13.96
C ARG A 96 0.24 -3.68 -14.90
N LEU A 97 -0.21 -2.46 -14.60
CA LEU A 97 0.07 -1.27 -15.41
C LEU A 97 1.58 -0.95 -15.45
N ALA A 98 2.29 -1.09 -14.33
CA ALA A 98 3.75 -0.90 -14.30
C ALA A 98 4.49 -1.94 -15.17
N ARG A 99 4.04 -3.20 -15.17
CA ARG A 99 4.60 -4.25 -16.03
C ARG A 99 4.26 -4.05 -17.51
N GLU A 100 3.04 -3.62 -17.83
CA GLU A 100 2.65 -3.28 -19.20
C GLU A 100 3.47 -2.11 -19.74
N LEU A 101 3.64 -1.06 -18.94
CA LEU A 101 4.50 0.07 -19.27
C LEU A 101 5.95 -0.41 -19.51
N SER A 102 6.47 -1.31 -18.67
CA SER A 102 7.79 -1.91 -18.86
C SER A 102 7.91 -2.65 -20.20
N ARG A 103 6.90 -3.43 -20.58
CA ARG A 103 6.91 -4.18 -21.86
C ARG A 103 6.82 -3.27 -23.07
N LEU A 104 6.04 -2.20 -22.99
CA LEU A 104 5.88 -1.22 -24.08
C LEU A 104 7.16 -0.41 -24.30
N LEU A 105 7.86 -0.07 -23.23
CA LEU A 105 9.10 0.71 -23.30
C LEU A 105 10.32 -0.15 -23.62
N PHE A 106 10.28 -1.44 -23.26
CA PHE A 106 11.37 -2.38 -23.44
C PHE A 106 10.81 -3.73 -23.94
N PRO A 107 10.48 -3.86 -25.24
CA PRO A 107 10.10 -5.14 -25.80
C PRO A 107 11.33 -6.06 -25.71
N THR A 108 11.24 -7.11 -24.88
CA THR A 108 12.22 -8.19 -24.91
C THR A 108 12.24 -8.81 -26.31
N PRO A 109 13.42 -9.14 -26.87
CA PRO A 109 13.53 -9.82 -28.15
C PRO A 109 12.86 -11.20 -28.14
#